data_AF-A0A3D2P8Y9-F1
#
_entry.id   AF-A0A3D2P8Y9-F1
#
_cell.length_a   1.000
_cell.length_b   1.000
_cell.length_c   1.000
_cell.angle_alpha   90.00
_cell.angle_beta   90.00
_cell.angle_gamma   90.00
#
_symmetry.space_group_name_H-M   'P 1'
#
loop_
_entity.id
_entity.type
_entity.pdbx_description
1 polymer ?
#
loop_
_entity_poly.entity_id
_entity_poly.type
_entity_poly.pdbx_seq_one_letter_code
_entity_poly.pdbx_strand_id
1 'polypeptide(L)'
;AMFAYFVLIPMGVKFLLSLSTPDLLPIITADRYLSFIFMLMLGCGIIFEMPVLFYFLTKLGLVNAEMLIKNWKYIILLIFIISAIITPTPDVFNQIIFAIPMFLLYIISIWVSYLARQKE
;
A
#
# COMPACT_ATOMS: atom_id res chain seq x y z
N ALA A 1 -6.19 9.27 1.34
CA ALA A 1 -6.80 9.60 2.64
C ALA A 1 -7.99 8.70 3.00
N MET A 2 -9.08 8.69 2.21
CA MET A 2 -10.29 7.89 2.53
C MET A 2 -10.01 6.39 2.71
N PHE A 3 -9.23 5.77 1.83
CA PHE A 3 -8.90 4.35 1.94
C PHE A 3 -8.15 4.00 3.23
N ALA A 4 -7.12 4.78 3.58
CA ALA A 4 -6.40 4.60 4.84
C ALA A 4 -7.33 4.68 6.05
N TYR A 5 -8.21 5.69 6.08
CA TYR A 5 -9.08 5.93 7.22
C TYR A 5 -10.17 4.87 7.38
N PHE A 6 -10.87 4.52 6.30
CA PHE A 6 -12.01 3.61 6.35
C PHE A 6 -11.65 2.13 6.24
N VAL A 7 -10.47 1.79 5.74
CA VAL A 7 -10.07 0.39 5.52
C VAL A 7 -8.88 0.01 6.40
N LEU A 8 -7.76 0.73 6.26
CA LEU A 8 -6.50 0.32 6.89
C LEU A 8 -6.51 0.51 8.42
N ILE A 9 -6.98 1.66 8.92
CA ILE A 9 -7.07 1.94 10.36
C ILE A 9 -7.97 0.92 11.08
N PRO A 10 -9.25 0.71 10.71
CA PRO A 10 -10.12 -0.22 11.44
C PRO A 10 -9.61 -1.65 11.36
N MET A 11 -9.00 -2.06 10.25
CA MET A 11 -8.42 -3.39 10.10
C MET A 11 -7.19 -3.58 11.00
N GLY A 12 -6.27 -2.60 11.04
CA GLY A 12 -5.12 -2.65 11.94
C GLY A 12 -5.51 -2.59 13.42
N VAL A 13 -6.50 -1.79 13.79
CA VAL A 13 -7.02 -1.74 15.17
C VAL A 13 -7.69 -3.06 15.55
N LYS A 14 -8.53 -3.62 14.66
CA LYS A 14 -9.17 -4.91 14.89
C LYS A 14 -8.14 -6.04 15.06
N PHE A 15 -7.04 -5.99 14.30
CA PHE A 15 -5.94 -6.91 14.49
C PHE A 15 -5.26 -6.73 15.86
N LEU A 16 -4.90 -5.51 16.24
CA LEU A 16 -4.29 -5.24 17.55
C LEU A 16 -5.17 -5.72 18.71
N LEU A 17 -6.49 -5.54 18.59
CA LEU A 17 -7.46 -6.06 19.56
C LEU A 17 -7.60 -7.58 19.48
N SER A 18 -7.45 -8.22 18.32
CA SER A 18 -7.49 -9.68 18.18
C SER A 18 -6.34 -10.39 18.87
N LEU A 19 -5.25 -9.68 19.18
CA LEU A 19 -4.12 -10.19 19.95
C LEU A 19 -4.39 -10.19 21.47
N SER A 20 -5.50 -9.62 21.93
CA SER A 20 -5.84 -9.65 23.37
C SER A 20 -6.14 -11.08 23.81
N THR A 21 -5.46 -11.54 24.85
CA THR A 21 -5.83 -12.76 25.58
C THR A 21 -6.38 -12.37 26.95
N PRO A 22 -7.11 -13.25 27.67
CA PRO A 22 -7.68 -12.94 28.97
C PRO A 22 -6.67 -12.40 29.99
N ASP A 23 -5.39 -12.77 29.84
CA ASP A 23 -4.28 -12.38 30.71
C ASP A 23 -3.45 -11.19 30.16
N LEU A 24 -3.72 -10.73 28.93
CA LEU A 24 -3.02 -9.62 28.27
C LEU A 24 -4.03 -8.58 27.76
N LEU A 25 -4.25 -7.55 28.57
CA LEU A 25 -4.99 -6.37 28.16
C LEU A 25 -4.09 -5.48 27.30
N PRO A 26 -4.41 -5.27 26.00
CA PRO A 26 -3.63 -4.39 25.15
C PRO A 26 -3.80 -2.93 25.59
N ILE A 27 -2.75 -2.34 26.14
CA ILE A 27 -2.70 -0.91 26.48
C ILE A 27 -2.22 -0.14 25.24
N ILE A 28 -3.17 0.41 24.47
CA ILE A 28 -2.85 1.29 23.34
C ILE A 28 -2.79 2.72 23.85
N THR A 29 -1.58 3.26 24.00
CA THR A 29 -1.37 4.67 24.34
C THR A 29 -1.76 5.58 23.17
N ALA A 30 -2.32 6.76 23.47
CA ALA A 30 -2.72 7.75 22.46
C ALA A 30 -1.57 8.12 21.51
N ASP A 31 -0.34 8.25 22.02
CA ASP A 31 0.87 8.52 21.23
C ASP A 31 1.13 7.45 20.15
N ARG A 32 1.07 6.17 20.52
CA ARG A 32 1.26 5.04 19.59
C ARG A 32 0.13 4.95 18.58
N TYR A 33 -1.10 5.22 19.01
CA TYR A 33 -2.27 5.23 18.13
C TYR A 33 -2.18 6.35 17.09
N LEU A 34 -1.85 7.57 17.50
CA LEU A 34 -1.69 8.70 16.60
C LEU A 34 -0.52 8.49 15.65
N SER A 35 0.63 8.03 16.14
CA SER A 35 1.80 7.70 15.31
C SER A 35 1.46 6.65 14.26
N PHE A 36 0.71 5.60 14.64
CA PHE A 36 0.21 4.59 13.73
C PHE A 36 -0.68 5.18 12.63
N ILE A 37 -1.65 6.01 13.01
CA ILE A 37 -2.55 6.68 12.07
C ILE A 37 -1.78 7.58 11.10
N PHE A 38 -0.85 8.39 11.60
CA PHE A 38 -0.04 9.28 10.76
C PHE A 38 0.80 8.49 9.76
N MET A 39 1.47 7.44 10.21
CA MET A 39 2.28 6.57 9.36
C MET A 39 1.44 5.90 8.27
N LEU A 40 0.25 5.39 8.61
CA LEU A 40 -0.67 4.81 7.62
C LEU A 40 -1.18 5.84 6.63
N MET A 41 -1.55 7.04 7.09
CA MET A 41 -2.06 8.09 6.20
C MET A 41 -0.98 8.57 5.23
N LEU A 42 0.24 8.80 5.71
CA LEU A 42 1.37 9.21 4.87
C LEU A 42 1.78 8.10 3.89
N GLY A 43 1.96 6.87 4.38
CA GLY A 43 2.31 5.73 3.53
C GLY A 43 1.26 5.48 2.44
N CYS A 44 -0.03 5.49 2.80
CA CYS A 44 -1.10 5.38 1.83
C CYS A 44 -1.14 6.53 0.83
N GLY A 45 -0.83 7.76 1.24
CA GLY A 45 -0.72 8.91 0.33
C GLY A 45 0.32 8.67 -0.76
N ILE A 46 1.55 8.32 -0.36
CA ILE A 46 2.66 8.04 -1.27
C ILE A 46 2.32 6.90 -2.23
N ILE A 47 1.73 5.82 -1.72
CA ILE A 47 1.32 4.67 -2.54
C ILE A 47 0.27 5.07 -3.58
N PHE A 48 -0.69 5.93 -3.20
CA PHE A 48 -1.76 6.37 -4.10
C PHE A 48 -1.26 7.31 -5.21
N GLU A 49 -0.05 7.86 -5.08
CA GLU A 49 0.60 8.64 -6.15
C GLU A 49 1.24 7.75 -7.22
N MET A 50 1.45 6.46 -6.96
CA MET A 50 2.08 5.51 -7.90
C MET A 50 1.46 5.51 -9.30
N PRO A 51 0.12 5.50 -9.49
CA PRO A 51 -0.49 5.53 -10.82
C PRO A 51 -0.18 6.80 -11.59
N VAL A 52 -0.14 7.95 -10.90
CA VAL A 52 0.20 9.24 -11.48
C VAL A 52 1.68 9.28 -11.84
N LEU A 53 2.55 8.75 -10.98
CA LEU A 53 3.98 8.62 -11.24
C LEU A 53 4.24 7.79 -12.51
N PHE A 54 3.64 6.61 -12.63
CA PHE A 54 3.78 5.76 -13.81
C PHE A 54 3.21 6.41 -15.08
N TYR A 55 2.09 7.13 -14.97
CA TYR A 55 1.56 7.91 -16.09
C TYR A 55 2.59 8.90 -16.65
N PHE A 56 3.22 9.70 -15.78
CA PHE A 56 4.24 10.65 -16.20
C PHE A 56 5.47 9.96 -16.78
N LEU A 57 5.96 8.89 -16.13
CA LEU A 57 7.10 8.12 -16.61
C LEU A 57 6.84 7.50 -17.99
N THR A 58 5.62 7.03 -18.25
CA THR A 58 5.23 6.52 -19.56
C THR A 58 5.12 7.62 -20.60
N LYS A 59 4.57 8.79 -20.24
CA LYS A 59 4.54 9.96 -21.13
C LYS A 59 5.93 10.46 -21.51
N LEU A 60 6.92 10.29 -20.63
CA LEU A 60 8.33 10.59 -20.89
C LEU A 60 9.07 9.49 -21.69
N GLY A 61 8.40 8.36 -21.99
CA GLY A 61 9.01 7.23 -22.68
C GLY A 61 9.96 6.39 -21.82
N LEU A 62 10.06 6.65 -20.51
CA LEU A 62 10.96 5.93 -19.60
C LEU A 62 10.42 4.55 -19.22
N VAL A 63 9.10 4.39 -19.16
CA VAL A 63 8.44 3.14 -18.74
C VAL A 63 7.31 2.78 -19.69
N ASN A 64 7.22 1.50 -20.06
CA ASN A 64 6.17 0.98 -20.92
C ASN A 64 5.28 -0.03 -20.18
N ALA A 65 4.01 -0.13 -20.56
CA ALA A 65 3.07 -1.12 -20.01
C ALA A 65 3.62 -2.56 -20.14
N GLU A 66 4.22 -2.90 -21.27
CA GLU A 66 4.89 -4.20 -21.50
C GLU A 66 6.07 -4.44 -20.54
N MET A 67 6.84 -3.40 -20.24
CA MET A 67 7.97 -3.48 -19.30
C MET A 67 7.48 -3.67 -17.86
N LEU A 68 6.40 -2.98 -17.47
CA LEU A 68 5.73 -3.18 -16.19
C LEU A 68 5.22 -4.63 -16.08
N ILE A 69 4.52 -5.13 -17.10
CA ILE A 69 4.01 -6.50 -17.11
C ILE A 69 5.15 -7.52 -17.06
N LYS A 70 6.24 -7.32 -17.81
CA LYS A 70 7.41 -8.23 -17.79
C LYS A 70 8.10 -8.25 -16.42
N ASN A 71 8.12 -7.11 -15.72
CA ASN A 71 8.80 -6.93 -14.45
C ASN A 71 7.86 -7.06 -13.23
N TRP A 72 6.65 -7.58 -13.40
CA TRP A 72 5.61 -7.71 -12.37
C TRP A 72 6.12 -8.34 -11.05
N LYS A 73 6.98 -9.36 -11.16
CA LYS A 73 7.60 -10.04 -10.01
C LYS A 73 8.46 -9.12 -9.13
N TYR A 74 9.17 -8.16 -9.73
CA TYR A 74 9.97 -7.18 -8.97
C TYR A 74 9.09 -6.17 -8.26
N ILE A 75 7.98 -5.77 -8.90
CA ILE A 75 7.02 -4.85 -8.28
C ILE A 75 6.28 -5.52 -7.13
N ILE A 76 5.91 -6.80 -7.24
CA ILE A 76 5.34 -7.55 -6.11
C ILE A 76 6.31 -7.55 -4.94
N LEU A 77 7.60 -7.85 -5.17
CA LEU A 77 8.60 -7.82 -4.11
C LEU A 77 8.68 -6.42 -3.46
N LEU A 78 8.70 -5.36 -4.26
CA LEU A 78 8.74 -3.98 -3.78
C LEU A 78 7.48 -3.61 -2.99
N ILE A 79 6.30 -4.06 -3.40
CA ILE A 79 5.05 -3.91 -2.67
C ILE A 79 5.13 -4.59 -1.29
N PHE A 80 5.66 -5.82 -1.23
CA PHE A 80 5.84 -6.51 0.04
C PHE A 80 6.86 -5.80 0.95
N ILE A 81 7.94 -5.25 0.41
CA ILE A 81 8.93 -4.48 1.17
C ILE A 81 8.30 -3.21 1.75
N ILE A 82 7.58 -2.43 0.94
CA ILE A 82 6.90 -1.21 1.40
C ILE A 82 5.79 -1.55 2.40
N SER A 83 5.04 -2.61 2.15
CA SER A 83 4.03 -3.12 3.08
C SER A 83 4.64 -3.48 4.43
N ALA A 84 5.80 -4.14 4.47
CA ALA A 84 6.50 -4.45 5.72
C ALA A 84 6.95 -3.19 6.47
N ILE A 85 7.34 -2.13 5.77
CA ILE A 85 7.73 -0.86 6.39
C ILE A 85 6.51 -0.16 7.00
N ILE A 86 5.35 -0.18 6.32
CA ILE A 86 4.13 0.52 6.75
C ILE A 86 3.34 -0.28 7.80
N THR A 87 3.44 -1.60 7.77
CA THR A 87 2.70 -2.46 8.70
C THR A 87 3.33 -2.37 10.09
N PRO A 88 2.56 -2.03 11.14
CA PRO A 88 3.10 -1.85 12.49
C PRO A 88 3.59 -3.17 13.11
N THR A 89 2.99 -4.29 12.69
CA THR A 89 3.36 -5.63 13.10
C THR A 89 3.85 -6.38 11.86
N PRO A 90 5.08 -6.93 11.87
CA PRO A 90 5.62 -7.66 10.72
C PRO A 90 5.04 -9.08 10.67
N ASP A 91 3.71 -9.19 10.63
CA ASP A 91 2.97 -10.44 10.46
C ASP A 91 2.46 -10.58 9.03
N VAL A 92 2.51 -11.81 8.52
CA VAL A 92 2.18 -12.12 7.11
C VAL A 92 0.75 -11.72 6.76
N PHE A 93 -0.19 -11.85 7.71
CA PHE A 93 -1.60 -11.59 7.45
C PHE A 93 -1.88 -10.10 7.23
N ASN A 94 -1.41 -9.24 8.13
CA ASN A 94 -1.49 -7.79 7.92
C ASN A 94 -0.68 -7.37 6.70
N GLN A 95 0.53 -7.88 6.51
CA GLN A 95 1.33 -7.51 5.35
C GLN A 95 0.61 -7.78 4.02
N ILE A 96 -0.12 -8.90 3.92
CA ILE A 96 -0.95 -9.22 2.74
C ILE A 96 -2.14 -8.26 2.61
N ILE A 97 -2.81 -7.92 3.71
CA ILE A 97 -3.91 -6.95 3.74
C ILE A 97 -3.48 -5.61 3.13
N PHE A 98 -2.27 -5.14 3.44
CA PHE A 98 -1.70 -3.91 2.88
C PHE A 98 -1.17 -4.11 1.45
N ALA A 99 -0.63 -5.29 1.13
CA ALA A 99 -0.11 -5.58 -0.21
C ALA A 99 -1.21 -5.69 -1.29
N ILE A 100 -2.39 -6.21 -0.95
CA ILE A 100 -3.53 -6.32 -1.89
C ILE A 100 -3.92 -4.97 -2.53
N PRO A 101 -4.24 -3.90 -1.78
CA PRO A 101 -4.61 -2.62 -2.37
C PRO A 101 -3.46 -1.98 -3.14
N MET A 102 -2.22 -2.17 -2.69
CA MET A 102 -1.03 -1.72 -3.42
C MET A 102 -0.90 -2.41 -4.78
N PHE A 103 -1.13 -3.73 -4.82
CA PHE A 103 -1.11 -4.51 -6.05
C PHE A 103 -2.24 -4.10 -7.00
N LEU A 104 -3.41 -3.78 -6.46
CA LEU A 104 -4.53 -3.27 -7.25
C LEU A 104 -4.19 -1.91 -7.88
N LEU A 105 -3.55 -1.00 -7.13
CA LEU A 105 -3.05 0.26 -7.66
C LEU A 105 -1.97 0.07 -8.73
N TYR A 106 -1.13 -0.95 -8.59
CA TYR A 106 -0.17 -1.31 -9.62
C TYR A 106 -0.85 -1.76 -10.93
N ILE A 107 -1.89 -2.59 -10.85
CA ILE A 107 -2.69 -2.97 -12.03
C ILE A 107 -3.29 -1.72 -12.67
N ILE A 108 -3.88 -0.81 -11.89
CA ILE A 108 -4.41 0.46 -12.40
C ILE A 108 -3.30 1.27 -13.10
N SER A 109 -2.10 1.29 -12.54
CA SER A 109 -0.95 1.98 -13.11
C SER A 109 -0.56 1.44 -14.50
N ILE A 110 -0.63 0.11 -14.69
CA ILE A 110 -0.40 -0.53 -16.00
C ILE A 110 -1.46 -0.08 -17.01
N TRP A 111 -2.74 -0.08 -16.61
CA TRP A 111 -3.85 0.38 -17.47
C TRP A 111 -3.70 1.85 -17.87
N VAL A 112 -3.36 2.71 -16.91
CA VAL A 112 -3.11 4.13 -17.15
C VAL A 112 -1.92 4.33 -18.10
N SER A 113 -0.85 3.54 -17.94
CA SER A 113 0.32 3.56 -18.82
C SER A 113 -0.03 3.12 -20.24
N TYR A 114 -0.90 2.11 -20.39
CA TYR A 114 -1.37 1.65 -21.70
C TYR A 114 -2.17 2.75 -22.43
N LEU A 115 -3.10 3.41 -21.73
CA LEU A 115 -3.87 4.53 -22.28
C LEU A 115 -3.00 5.74 -22.62
N ALA A 116 -1.97 6.03 -21.81
CA ALA A 116 -1.04 7.12 -22.06
C ALA A 116 -0.23 6.94 -23.35
N ARG A 117 0.09 5.70 -23.71
CA ARG A 117 0.87 5.37 -24.91
C ARG A 117 0.05 5.43 -26.21
N GLN A 118 -1.28 5.30 -26.13
CA GLN A 118 -2.14 5.27 -27.33
C GLN A 118 -2.30 6.63 -28.03
N LYS A 119 -1.60 7.67 -27.57
CA LYS A 119 -1.71 9.05 -28.08
C LYS A 119 -0.56 9.49 -28.99
N GLU A 120 0.26 8.56 -29.48
CA GLU A 120 1.22 8.78 -30.58
C GLU A 120 0.83 7.95 -31.81
#